data_AF-A0A3B1B177-F1
#
_entry.id   AF-A0A3B1B177-F1
#
_cell.length_a   1.000
_cell.length_b   1.000
_cell.length_c   1.000
_cell.angle_alpha   90.00
_cell.angle_beta   90.00
_cell.angle_gamma   90.00
#
_symmetry.space_group_name_H-M   'P 1'
#
loop_
_entity.id
_entity.type
_entity.pdbx_description
1 polymer ?
#
loop_
_entity_poly.entity_id
_entity_poly.type
_entity_poly.pdbx_seq_one_letter_code
_entity_poly.pdbx_strand_id
1 'polypeptide(L)'
;MKLHILNDLHIENEDFEPPAADVDKFFAIQTARQGMTDFSIIQHHGQRFMPEDAIRLHTASRDWLATMLAEPFDGTTVVVTHHAPSSRSVHPRYACDLLTPAFASNLENLMDGGRAALWVHGHMHESFDYEIYGTRAVCNPRGYAPMALNPDFRPDLTMEI
;
A
#
# COMPACT_ATOMS: atom_id res chain seq x y z
N MET A 1 -20.09 1.51 -11.14
CA MET A 1 -18.88 1.17 -10.37
C MET A 1 -17.66 1.77 -11.05
N LYS A 2 -16.86 2.57 -10.34
CA LYS A 2 -15.56 3.08 -10.79
C LYS A 2 -14.47 2.23 -10.12
N LEU A 3 -13.51 1.72 -10.90
CA LEU A 3 -12.41 0.90 -10.40
C LEU A 3 -11.08 1.60 -10.72
N HIS A 4 -10.34 1.96 -9.67
CA HIS A 4 -8.98 2.47 -9.79
C HIS A 4 -8.00 1.38 -9.40
N ILE A 5 -7.16 0.93 -10.35
CA ILE A 5 -6.11 -0.05 -10.08
C ILE A 5 -4.76 0.67 -10.11
N LEU A 6 -4.05 0.60 -8.99
CA LEU A 6 -2.70 1.14 -8.83
C LEU A 6 -1.73 0.02 -8.52
N ASN A 7 -0.72 -0.10 -9.38
CA ASN A 7 0.46 -0.91 -9.13
C ASN A 7 1.64 0.04 -9.09
N ASP A 8 2.24 0.21 -7.93
CA ASP A 8 3.34 1.14 -7.73
C ASP A 8 4.35 0.48 -6.77
N LEU A 9 5.64 0.79 -6.97
CA LEU A 9 6.74 0.47 -6.05
C LEU A 9 6.90 1.65 -5.09
N HIS A 10 6.56 1.46 -3.81
CA HIS A 10 6.43 2.57 -2.88
C HIS A 10 7.63 2.63 -1.94
N ILE A 11 8.03 3.84 -1.59
CA ILE A 11 8.59 4.16 -0.27
C ILE A 11 7.85 5.43 0.16
N GLU A 12 7.33 5.46 1.37
CA GLU A 12 6.54 6.59 1.86
C GLU A 12 7.36 7.82 2.24
N ASN A 13 6.70 8.98 2.13
CA ASN A 13 7.25 10.30 2.44
C ASN A 13 6.60 10.99 3.65
N GLU A 14 5.49 10.47 4.20
CA GLU A 14 4.73 11.10 5.30
C GLU A 14 4.45 10.09 6.43
N ASP A 15 4.13 10.63 7.61
CA ASP A 15 4.36 10.03 8.92
C ASP A 15 3.65 8.68 9.15
N PHE A 16 4.45 7.61 9.16
CA PHE A 16 4.15 6.34 9.81
C PHE A 16 4.59 6.50 11.28
N GLU A 17 3.68 6.73 12.22
CA GLU A 17 4.04 6.69 13.65
C GLU A 17 4.14 5.23 14.12
N PRO A 18 5.36 4.77 14.48
CA PRO A 18 5.88 4.99 15.84
C PRO A 18 7.42 5.25 15.92
N PRO A 19 7.96 5.66 17.08
CA PRO A 19 7.97 6.99 17.70
C PRO A 19 9.11 7.94 17.23
N ALA A 20 8.78 9.24 17.15
CA ALA A 20 9.64 10.43 17.23
C ALA A 20 11.12 10.33 16.81
N ALA A 21 11.41 10.50 15.52
CA ALA A 21 12.07 11.71 14.98
C ALA A 21 12.20 11.59 13.45
N ASP A 22 12.54 12.69 12.76
CA ASP A 22 13.07 12.73 11.37
C ASP A 22 14.27 11.77 11.10
N VAL A 23 14.66 11.01 12.12
CA VAL A 23 15.68 9.97 12.19
C VAL A 23 15.12 8.60 11.76
N ASP A 24 13.86 8.46 11.35
CA ASP A 24 13.33 7.16 10.83
C ASP A 24 13.27 7.09 9.30
N LYS A 25 12.88 8.18 8.62
CA LYS A 25 12.72 8.20 7.15
C LYS A 25 14.04 8.02 6.40
N PHE A 26 15.09 8.72 6.83
CA PHE A 26 16.41 8.56 6.24
C PHE A 26 16.88 7.11 6.34
N PHE A 27 16.72 6.49 7.52
CA PHE A 27 17.13 5.11 7.75
C PHE A 27 16.24 4.11 7.02
N ALA A 28 14.94 4.35 6.89
CA ALA A 28 14.05 3.53 6.06
C ALA A 28 14.49 3.56 4.59
N ILE A 29 14.77 4.75 4.03
CA ILE A 29 15.28 4.90 2.66
C ILE A 29 16.61 4.18 2.47
N GLN A 30 17.56 4.32 3.41
CA GLN A 30 18.85 3.62 3.32
C GLN A 30 18.70 2.10 3.48
N THR A 31 17.81 1.65 4.37
CA THR A 31 17.51 0.23 4.58
C THR A 31 16.90 -0.37 3.32
N ALA A 32 15.93 0.31 2.71
CA ALA A 32 15.32 -0.09 1.46
C ALA A 32 16.37 -0.15 0.33
N ARG A 33 17.18 0.90 0.17
CA ARG A 33 18.27 0.97 -0.82
C ARG A 33 19.21 -0.24 -0.78
N GLN A 34 19.52 -0.72 0.42
CA GLN A 34 20.46 -1.82 0.65
C GLN A 34 19.78 -3.19 0.65
N GLY A 35 18.54 -3.27 1.16
CA GLY A 35 17.83 -4.52 1.43
C GLY A 35 16.90 -4.97 0.31
N MET A 36 16.40 -4.07 -0.53
CA MET A 36 15.49 -4.41 -1.62
C MET A 36 16.25 -4.66 -2.92
N THR A 37 15.96 -5.82 -3.53
CA THR A 37 16.59 -6.23 -4.80
C THR A 37 16.24 -5.26 -5.93
N ASP A 38 15.06 -4.66 -5.88
CA ASP A 38 14.56 -3.69 -6.85
C ASP A 38 15.58 -2.58 -7.10
N PHE A 39 16.08 -1.98 -6.01
CA PHE A 39 17.07 -0.92 -6.11
C PHE A 39 18.45 -1.42 -6.45
N SER A 40 18.68 -2.72 -6.67
CA SER A 40 19.97 -3.27 -7.08
C SER A 40 20.00 -3.71 -8.53
N ILE A 41 18.86 -4.17 -9.07
CA ILE A 41 18.81 -4.79 -10.40
C ILE A 41 17.91 -4.03 -11.39
N ILE A 42 16.94 -3.24 -10.91
CA ILE A 42 16.02 -2.54 -11.82
C ILE A 42 16.71 -1.30 -12.39
N GLN A 43 16.51 -1.09 -13.68
CA GLN A 43 16.91 0.13 -14.37
C GLN A 43 15.68 0.91 -14.82
N HIS A 44 15.76 2.23 -14.69
CA HIS A 44 14.75 3.19 -15.10
C HIS A 44 15.43 4.27 -15.94
N HIS A 45 15.03 4.39 -17.22
CA HIS A 45 15.65 5.31 -18.19
C HIS A 45 17.17 5.18 -18.32
N GLY A 46 17.69 3.95 -18.27
CA GLY A 46 19.13 3.67 -18.38
C GLY A 46 19.96 4.02 -17.13
N GLN A 47 19.31 4.44 -16.05
CA GLN A 47 19.91 4.61 -14.73
C GLN A 47 19.38 3.54 -13.77
N ARG A 48 20.13 3.23 -12.73
CA ARG A 48 19.68 2.32 -11.68
C ARG A 48 18.49 2.95 -10.94
N PHE A 49 17.41 2.19 -10.78
CA PHE A 49 16.22 2.62 -10.04
C PHE A 49 16.56 2.77 -8.56
N MET A 50 16.20 3.90 -7.97
CA MET A 50 16.52 4.22 -6.57
C MET A 50 15.27 4.39 -5.71
N PRO A 51 15.40 4.31 -4.37
CA PRO A 51 14.31 4.64 -3.45
C PRO A 51 13.60 5.97 -3.76
N GLU A 52 14.35 6.98 -4.18
CA GLU A 52 13.81 8.30 -4.51
C GLU A 52 12.96 8.27 -5.79
N ASP A 53 13.23 7.35 -6.72
CA ASP A 53 12.36 7.13 -7.88
C ASP A 53 11.04 6.49 -7.47
N ALA A 54 11.08 5.47 -6.60
CA ALA A 54 9.89 4.83 -6.02
C ALA A 54 9.00 5.86 -5.31
N ILE A 55 9.59 6.67 -4.43
CA ILE A 55 8.92 7.79 -3.73
C ILE A 55 8.23 8.74 -4.72
N ARG A 56 8.93 9.12 -5.79
CA ARG A 56 8.40 10.07 -6.79
C ARG A 56 7.24 9.48 -7.58
N LEU A 57 7.37 8.22 -8.00
CA LEU A 57 6.29 7.51 -8.69
C LEU A 57 5.07 7.32 -7.77
N HIS A 58 5.31 7.05 -6.50
CA HIS A 58 4.27 6.91 -5.50
C HIS A 58 3.52 8.21 -5.26
N THR A 59 4.24 9.31 -5.06
CA THR A 59 3.62 10.63 -4.86
C THR A 59 2.76 11.01 -6.07
N ALA A 60 3.24 10.79 -7.29
CA ALA A 60 2.46 11.04 -8.50
C ALA A 60 1.19 10.17 -8.58
N SER A 61 1.29 8.89 -8.18
CA SER A 61 0.16 7.95 -8.16
C SER A 61 -0.88 8.33 -7.11
N ARG A 62 -0.43 8.72 -5.91
CA ARG A 62 -1.26 9.23 -4.80
C ARG A 62 -2.01 10.49 -5.21
N ASP A 63 -1.34 11.46 -5.80
CA ASP A 63 -1.94 12.74 -6.19
C ASP A 63 -2.95 12.54 -7.33
N TRP A 64 -2.66 11.64 -8.28
CA TRP A 64 -3.64 11.22 -9.29
C TRP A 64 -4.86 10.54 -8.65
N LEU A 65 -4.66 9.61 -7.71
CA LEU A 65 -5.77 8.95 -7.02
C LEU A 65 -6.65 9.96 -6.28
N ALA A 66 -6.04 10.89 -5.55
CA ALA A 66 -6.74 11.95 -4.85
C ALA A 66 -7.60 12.79 -5.81
N THR A 67 -7.06 13.11 -6.99
CA THR A 67 -7.80 13.82 -8.05
C THR A 67 -8.99 13.00 -8.53
N MET A 68 -8.80 11.71 -8.79
CA MET A 68 -9.85 10.82 -9.27
C MET A 68 -10.95 10.54 -8.26
N LEU A 69 -10.63 10.51 -6.96
CA LEU A 69 -11.59 10.34 -5.87
C LEU A 69 -12.37 11.64 -5.56
N ALA A 70 -11.87 12.79 -5.99
CA ALA A 70 -12.57 14.07 -5.87
C ALA A 70 -13.58 14.30 -7.01
N GLU A 71 -13.47 13.56 -8.12
CA GLU A 71 -14.44 13.63 -9.21
C GLU A 71 -15.80 13.04 -8.78
N PRO A 72 -16.91 13.80 -8.88
CA PRO A 72 -18.23 13.26 -8.58
C PRO A 72 -18.56 12.07 -9.46
N PHE A 73 -19.10 11.02 -8.85
CA PHE A 73 -19.54 9.82 -9.54
C PHE A 73 -20.84 9.32 -8.92
N ASP A 74 -21.89 9.17 -9.74
CA ASP A 74 -23.20 8.65 -9.31
C ASP A 74 -23.17 7.11 -9.26
N GLY A 75 -22.38 6.58 -8.31
CA GLY A 75 -22.26 5.15 -8.06
C GLY A 75 -21.12 4.81 -7.10
N THR A 76 -20.96 3.51 -6.81
CA THR A 76 -19.93 3.03 -5.88
C THR A 76 -18.54 3.06 -6.50
N THR A 77 -17.58 3.60 -5.76
CA THR A 77 -16.15 3.60 -6.13
C THR A 77 -15.40 2.54 -5.34
N VAL A 78 -14.55 1.78 -6.03
CA VAL A 78 -13.63 0.79 -5.47
C VAL A 78 -12.20 1.17 -5.83
N VAL A 79 -11.32 1.14 -4.83
CA VAL A 79 -9.89 1.34 -5.01
C VAL A 79 -9.19 -0.01 -4.88
N VAL A 80 -8.22 -0.28 -5.76
CA VAL A 80 -7.39 -1.47 -5.72
C VAL A 80 -5.92 -1.05 -5.79
N THR A 81 -5.15 -1.38 -4.77
CA THR A 81 -3.70 -1.13 -4.72
C THR A 81 -2.94 -2.44 -4.56
N HIS A 82 -1.66 -2.47 -4.93
CA HIS A 82 -0.82 -3.61 -4.54
C HIS A 82 -0.43 -3.55 -3.06
N HIS A 83 0.14 -2.41 -2.63
CA HIS A 83 0.59 -2.18 -1.26
C HIS A 83 -0.54 -1.77 -0.32
N ALA A 84 -0.31 -1.98 0.98
CA ALA A 84 -1.28 -1.70 2.01
C ALA A 84 -1.55 -0.19 2.13
N PRO A 85 -2.81 0.25 2.29
CA PRO A 85 -3.17 1.66 2.36
C PRO A 85 -3.24 2.22 3.79
N SER A 86 -2.87 1.41 4.80
CA SER A 86 -2.78 1.81 6.21
C SER A 86 -1.87 0.87 7.00
N SER A 87 -1.30 1.38 8.09
CA SER A 87 -0.55 0.60 9.08
C SER A 87 -1.40 -0.50 9.75
N ARG A 88 -2.74 -0.40 9.70
CA ARG A 88 -3.65 -1.46 10.18
C ARG A 88 -3.52 -2.79 9.43
N SER A 89 -2.91 -2.75 8.25
CA SER A 89 -2.56 -3.93 7.46
C SER A 89 -1.16 -4.48 7.73
N VAL A 90 -0.44 -3.91 8.70
CA VAL A 90 0.89 -4.36 9.08
C VAL A 90 0.76 -5.30 10.27
N HIS A 91 1.18 -6.56 10.12
CA HIS A 91 1.21 -7.48 11.24
C HIS A 91 2.13 -6.93 12.35
N PRO A 92 1.77 -7.04 13.65
CA PRO A 92 2.54 -6.47 14.76
C PRO A 92 4.03 -6.83 14.76
N ARG A 93 4.41 -7.99 14.21
CA ARG A 93 5.81 -8.42 14.07
C ARG A 93 6.68 -7.47 13.21
N TYR A 94 6.06 -6.68 12.33
CA TYR A 94 6.72 -5.75 11.42
C TYR A 94 6.46 -4.27 11.78
N ALA A 95 5.75 -4.00 12.89
CA ALA A 95 5.36 -2.64 13.26
C ALA A 95 6.55 -1.68 13.44
N CYS A 96 7.73 -2.19 13.81
CA CYS A 96 8.95 -1.42 13.98
C CYS A 96 10.04 -1.76 12.93
N ASP A 97 9.67 -2.43 11.83
CA ASP A 97 10.62 -2.75 10.75
C ASP A 97 10.81 -1.53 9.84
N LEU A 98 12.06 -1.12 9.63
CA LEU A 98 12.42 0.02 8.78
C LEU A 98 12.09 -0.21 7.29
N LEU A 99 11.80 -1.45 6.87
CA LEU A 99 11.31 -1.75 5.52
C LEU A 99 9.79 -1.65 5.39
N THR A 100 9.03 -1.60 6.49
CA THR A 100 7.55 -1.49 6.44
C THR A 100 7.05 -0.33 5.56
N PRO A 101 7.66 0.87 5.59
CA PRO A 101 7.24 1.98 4.72
C PRO A 101 7.45 1.75 3.21
N ALA A 102 8.15 0.68 2.81
CA ALA A 102 8.25 0.27 1.41
C ALA A 102 7.03 -0.56 0.93
N PHE A 103 6.19 -1.01 1.87
CA PHE A 103 5.14 -2.01 1.64
C PHE A 103 3.76 -1.60 2.13
N ALA A 104 3.70 -0.62 3.04
CA ALA A 104 2.49 -0.05 3.56
C ALA A 104 2.57 1.47 3.56
N SER A 105 1.44 2.09 3.22
CA SER A 105 1.30 3.51 3.06
C SER A 105 0.22 4.12 3.95
N ASN A 106 0.39 5.32 4.49
CA ASN A 106 -0.67 6.03 5.19
C ASN A 106 -1.55 6.81 4.20
N LEU A 107 -2.52 6.12 3.59
CA LEU A 107 -3.49 6.70 2.65
C LEU A 107 -4.87 6.92 3.29
N GLU A 108 -4.95 6.88 4.62
CA GLU A 108 -6.22 6.99 5.36
C GLU A 108 -6.94 8.31 5.08
N ASN A 109 -6.21 9.38 4.74
CA ASN A 109 -6.78 10.67 4.35
C ASN A 109 -7.56 10.64 3.02
N LEU A 110 -7.27 9.66 2.15
CA LEU A 110 -8.01 9.41 0.92
C LEU A 110 -9.25 8.52 1.15
N MET A 111 -9.37 7.91 2.33
CA MET A 111 -10.50 7.06 2.69
C MET A 111 -11.67 7.89 3.23
N ASP A 112 -12.85 7.53 2.76
CA ASP A 112 -14.15 8.09 3.10
C ASP A 112 -15.18 7.22 2.38
N GLY A 113 -16.10 6.59 3.12
CA GLY A 113 -17.09 5.68 2.55
C GLY A 113 -17.97 6.31 1.46
N GLY A 114 -18.13 7.64 1.47
CA GLY A 114 -18.81 8.38 0.41
C GLY A 114 -17.98 8.54 -0.88
N ARG A 115 -16.64 8.51 -0.78
CA ARG A 115 -15.72 8.64 -1.93
C ARG A 115 -15.19 7.30 -2.43
N ALA A 116 -14.93 6.36 -1.53
CA ALA A 116 -14.45 5.00 -1.79
C ALA A 116 -15.09 4.04 -0.79
N ALA A 117 -16.02 3.20 -1.23
CA ALA A 117 -16.71 2.25 -0.34
C ALA A 117 -15.83 1.05 0.02
N LEU A 118 -14.96 0.62 -0.91
CA LEU A 118 -14.10 -0.54 -0.77
C LEU A 118 -12.68 -0.23 -1.25
N TRP A 119 -11.68 -0.66 -0.48
CA TRP A 119 -10.27 -0.63 -0.81
C TRP A 119 -9.68 -2.04 -0.74
N VAL A 120 -9.31 -2.63 -1.87
CA VAL A 120 -8.66 -3.94 -1.91
C VAL A 120 -7.15 -3.75 -2.04
N HIS A 121 -6.37 -4.48 -1.26
CA HIS A 121 -4.92 -4.49 -1.38
C HIS A 121 -4.32 -5.89 -1.23
N GLY A 122 -3.00 -5.98 -1.39
CA GLY A 122 -2.23 -7.22 -1.28
C GLY A 122 -0.97 -7.03 -0.46
N HIS A 123 0.11 -7.67 -0.94
CA HIS A 123 1.49 -7.61 -0.46
C HIS A 123 1.77 -8.20 0.94
N MET A 124 0.89 -7.98 1.91
CA MET A 124 1.18 -8.25 3.33
C MET A 124 1.23 -9.74 3.69
N HIS A 125 0.87 -10.64 2.77
CA HIS A 125 0.80 -12.10 2.92
C HIS A 125 -0.03 -12.62 4.11
N GLU A 126 -0.79 -11.73 4.74
CA GLU A 126 -1.74 -12.00 5.79
C GLU A 126 -3.09 -11.37 5.39
N SER A 127 -4.19 -11.95 5.86
CA SER A 127 -5.54 -11.48 5.55
C SER A 127 -5.95 -10.35 6.49
N PHE A 128 -6.52 -9.28 5.93
CA PHE A 128 -7.02 -8.12 6.68
C PHE A 128 -8.42 -7.76 6.19
N ASP A 129 -9.29 -7.34 7.11
CA ASP A 129 -10.65 -6.85 6.82
C ASP A 129 -11.05 -5.86 7.93
N TYR A 130 -11.03 -4.57 7.62
CA TYR A 130 -11.29 -3.50 8.58
C TYR A 130 -11.92 -2.27 7.92
N GLU A 131 -12.37 -1.31 8.73
CA GLU A 131 -12.99 -0.07 8.25
C GLU A 131 -12.23 1.18 8.71
N ILE A 132 -12.12 2.17 7.83
CA ILE A 132 -11.59 3.51 8.09
C ILE A 132 -12.53 4.52 7.45
N TYR A 133 -13.13 5.40 8.27
CA TYR A 133 -14.05 6.47 7.81
C TYR A 133 -15.15 5.98 6.85
N GLY A 134 -15.67 4.76 7.05
CA GLY A 134 -16.69 4.15 6.17
C GLY A 134 -16.15 3.46 4.91
N THR A 135 -14.86 3.54 4.62
CA THR A 135 -14.20 2.70 3.59
C THR A 135 -13.82 1.36 4.21
N ARG A 136 -14.30 0.26 3.63
CA ARG A 136 -13.85 -1.09 3.99
C ARG A 136 -12.54 -1.41 3.29
N ALA A 137 -11.48 -1.75 4.02
CA ALA A 137 -10.20 -2.18 3.47
C ALA A 137 -10.01 -3.69 3.63
N VAL A 138 -9.65 -4.39 2.54
CA VAL A 138 -9.52 -5.85 2.52
C VAL A 138 -8.25 -6.33 1.83
N CYS A 139 -7.59 -7.30 2.46
CA CYS A 139 -6.48 -8.07 1.93
C CYS A 139 -6.81 -9.56 2.03
N ASN A 140 -6.72 -10.29 0.92
CA ASN A 140 -6.93 -11.74 0.88
C ASN A 140 -5.81 -12.40 0.04
N PRO A 141 -4.55 -12.31 0.49
CA PRO A 141 -3.41 -12.79 -0.30
C PRO A 141 -3.29 -14.29 -0.19
N ARG A 142 -2.93 -14.96 -1.29
CA ARG A 142 -2.66 -16.41 -1.29
C ARG A 142 -1.39 -16.80 -0.53
N GLY A 143 -0.42 -15.88 -0.44
CA GLY A 143 0.95 -16.18 0.00
C GLY A 143 1.76 -16.89 -1.09
N TYR A 144 2.95 -17.37 -0.74
CA TYR A 144 3.85 -18.05 -1.65
C TYR A 144 3.63 -19.56 -1.66
N ALA A 145 3.07 -20.07 -2.76
CA ALA A 145 2.98 -21.52 -2.95
C ALA A 145 4.35 -22.13 -3.29
N PRO A 146 4.68 -23.33 -2.78
CA PRO A 146 3.96 -24.10 -1.74
C PRO A 146 4.43 -23.80 -0.31
N MET A 147 5.45 -22.96 -0.12
CA MET A 147 6.23 -22.91 1.14
C MET A 147 5.70 -21.95 2.20
N ALA A 148 4.99 -20.90 1.81
CA ALA A 148 4.48 -19.87 2.72
C ALA A 148 3.08 -19.42 2.27
N LEU A 149 2.15 -20.38 2.20
CA LEU A 149 0.73 -20.10 1.94
C LEU A 149 0.11 -19.37 3.14
N ASN A 150 -0.78 -18.43 2.85
CA ASN A 150 -1.65 -17.84 3.85
C ASN A 150 -2.78 -18.83 4.18
N PRO A 151 -2.88 -19.33 5.42
CA PRO A 151 -3.94 -20.27 5.81
C PRO A 151 -5.34 -19.66 5.76
N ASP A 152 -5.44 -18.33 5.87
CA ASP A 152 -6.70 -17.58 5.86
C ASP A 152 -7.08 -17.09 4.45
N PHE A 153 -6.36 -17.54 3.41
CA PHE A 153 -6.72 -17.25 2.03
C PHE A 153 -8.06 -17.90 1.67
N ARG A 154 -9.02 -17.08 1.24
CA ARG A 154 -10.34 -17.51 0.79
C ARG A 154 -10.40 -17.44 -0.74
N PRO A 155 -10.27 -18.57 -1.49
CA PRO A 155 -10.24 -18.57 -2.95
C PRO A 155 -11.58 -18.17 -3.59
N ASP A 156 -12.66 -18.26 -2.84
CA ASP A 156 -14.05 -17.98 -3.21
C ASP A 156 -14.59 -16.71 -2.55
N LEU A 157 -13.72 -15.84 -2.03
CA LEU A 157 -14.13 -14.59 -1.40
C LEU A 157 -14.87 -13.68 -2.39
N THR A 158 -16.15 -13.47 -2.13
CA THR A 158 -16.98 -12.44 -2.78
C THR A 158 -17.34 -11.34 -1.80
N MET A 159 -17.47 -10.11 -2.30
CA MET A 159 -17.83 -8.95 -1.50
C MET A 159 -19.00 -8.20 -2.17
N GLU A 160 -20.02 -7.89 -1.38
CA GLU A 160 -21.09 -6.99 -1.81
C GLU A 160 -20.72 -5.54 -1.43
N ILE A 161 -21.01 -4.61 -2.34
CA ILE A 161 -20.68 -3.18 -2.25
C ILE A 161 -21.83 -2.31 -2.77
#